data_AF-A0A950VL49-F1
#
_entry.id   AF-A0A950VL49-F1
#
_cell.length_a   1.000
_cell.length_b   1.000
_cell.length_c   1.000
_cell.angle_alpha   90.00
_cell.angle_beta   90.00
_cell.angle_gamma   90.00
#
_symmetry.space_group_name_H-M   'P 1'
#
loop_
_entity.id
_entity.type
_entity.pdbx_description
1 polymer ?
#
loop_
_entity_poly.entity_id
_entity_poly.type
_entity_poly.pdbx_seq_one_letter_code
_entity_poly.pdbx_strand_id
1 'polypeptide(L)' 'MHGLVHRVSPSAATQGHVLGSPRWYDLSTEFFFVGRRRGSYQALISAVGIRAGQRVLDVGSGTGYFARLIAQPVGPGGLV' A
#
# COMPACT_ATOMS: atom_id res chain seq x y z
N MET A 1 31.17 -4.03 -0.19
CA MET A 1 30.17 -4.89 0.48
C MET A 1 29.08 -5.21 -0.53
N HIS A 2 29.16 -6.39 -1.17
CA HIS A 2 28.18 -6.83 -2.18
C HIS A 2 27.05 -7.58 -1.47
N GLY A 3 25.88 -6.97 -1.41
CA GLY A 3 24.68 -7.59 -0.85
C GLY A 3 24.21 -8.75 -1.72
N LEU A 4 24.05 -9.92 -1.10
CA LEU A 4 23.43 -11.11 -1.67
C LEU A 4 21.98 -10.77 -2.05
N VAL A 5 21.75 -10.47 -3.33
CA VAL A 5 20.38 -10.41 -3.87
C VAL A 5 19.94 -11.86 -4.03
N HIS A 6 19.11 -12.35 -3.12
CA HIS A 6 18.52 -13.67 -3.18
C HIS A 6 17.60 -13.74 -4.42
N ARG A 7 18.15 -14.18 -5.56
CA ARG A 7 17.42 -14.30 -6.82
C ARG A 7 16.56 -15.57 -6.75
N VAL A 8 15.36 -15.45 -6.19
CA VAL A 8 14.34 -16.51 -6.22
C VAL A 8 13.85 -16.63 -7.66
N SER A 9 14.04 -17.79 -8.28
CA SER A 9 13.40 -18.11 -9.56
C SER A 9 11.88 -18.17 -9.35
N PRO A 10 11.07 -17.43 -10.13
CA PRO A 10 9.62 -17.44 -9.94
C PRO A 10 9.07 -18.84 -10.24
N SER A 11 8.53 -19.51 -9.23
CA SER A 11 7.71 -20.70 -9.44
C SER A 11 6.40 -20.28 -10.10
N ALA A 12 5.89 -21.08 -11.04
CA ALA A 12 4.58 -20.84 -11.67
C ALA A 12 3.45 -20.71 -10.64
N ALA A 13 3.61 -21.29 -9.44
CA ALA A 13 2.68 -21.17 -8.32
C ALA A 13 2.64 -19.78 -7.65
N THR A 14 3.56 -18.88 -8.00
CA THR A 14 3.69 -17.52 -7.44
C THR A 14 3.54 -16.42 -8.51
N GLN A 15 2.95 -16.76 -9.66
CA GLN A 15 2.80 -15.81 -10.76
C GLN A 15 1.84 -14.68 -10.36
N GLY A 16 2.36 -13.45 -10.29
CA GLY A 16 1.56 -12.27 -9.98
C GLY A 16 0.69 -11.82 -11.15
N HIS A 17 -0.46 -11.23 -10.86
CA HIS A 17 -1.32 -10.59 -11.85
C HIS A 17 -1.04 -9.09 -11.91
N VAL A 18 -0.87 -8.56 -13.11
CA VAL A 18 -0.69 -7.13 -13.32
C VAL A 18 -2.06 -6.44 -13.42
N LEU A 19 -2.24 -5.37 -12.64
CA LEU A 19 -3.38 -4.47 -12.81
C LEU A 19 -3.20 -3.72 -14.15
N GLY A 20 -3.85 -4.19 -15.21
CA GLY A 20 -3.71 -3.66 -16.56
C GLY A 20 -4.31 -2.25 -16.77
N SER A 21 -5.01 -1.69 -15.79
CA SER A 21 -5.64 -0.37 -15.91
C SER A 21 -5.71 0.36 -14.56
N PRO A 22 -4.61 1.00 -14.13
CA PRO A 22 -4.51 1.64 -12.81
C PRO A 22 -5.58 2.73 -12.58
N ARG A 23 -5.89 3.52 -13.63
CA ARG A 23 -6.88 4.60 -13.54
C ARG A 23 -8.31 4.08 -13.32
N TRP A 24 -8.67 2.97 -13.96
CA TRP A 24 -9.99 2.35 -13.79
C TRP A 24 -10.14 1.68 -12.44
N TYR A 25 -9.05 1.11 -11.91
CA TYR A 25 -9.02 0.60 -10.55
C TYR A 25 -9.28 1.70 -9.51
N ASP A 26 -8.62 2.85 -9.65
CA ASP A 26 -8.83 3.98 -8.74
C ASP A 26 -10.22 4.61 -8.87
N LEU A 27 -10.74 4.76 -10.10
CA LEU A 27 -12.09 5.29 -10.33
C LEU A 27 -13.19 4.39 -9.77
N SER A 28 -13.06 3.07 -9.97
CA SER A 28 -14.03 2.12 -9.42
C SER A 28 -13.98 2.09 -7.90
N THR A 29 -12.80 2.06 -7.29
CA THR A 29 -12.68 2.15 -5.83
C THR A 29 -13.25 3.46 -5.29
N GLU A 30 -12.98 4.61 -5.91
CA GLU A 30 -13.57 5.89 -5.47
C GLU A 30 -15.11 5.87 -5.53
N PHE A 31 -15.68 5.27 -6.58
CA PHE A 31 -17.12 5.09 -6.73
C PHE A 31 -17.71 4.17 -5.65
N PHE A 32 -17.06 3.03 -5.36
CA PHE A 32 -17.49 2.10 -4.31
C PHE A 32 -17.47 2.72 -2.92
N PHE A 33 -16.56 3.66 -2.66
CA PHE A 33 -16.50 4.37 -1.38
C PHE A 33 -17.47 5.56 -1.29
N VAL A 34 -18.22 5.89 -2.36
CA VAL A 34 -19.17 7.03 -2.41
C VAL A 34 -18.50 8.34 -1.93
N GLY A 35 -17.23 8.56 -2.34
CA GLY A 35 -16.43 9.72 -1.93
C GLY A 35 -15.92 9.70 -0.47
N ARG A 36 -16.19 8.65 0.30
CA ARG A 36 -15.75 8.51 1.71
C ARG A 36 -14.39 7.83 1.86
N ARG A 37 -13.69 7.53 0.75
CA ARG A 37 -12.45 6.72 0.73
C ARG A 37 -11.40 7.25 1.68
N ARG A 38 -11.10 8.55 1.60
CA ARG A 38 -10.12 9.20 2.46
C ARG A 38 -10.47 9.10 3.94
N GLY A 39 -11.73 9.36 4.30
CA GLY A 39 -12.20 9.32 5.68
C GLY A 39 -12.11 7.92 6.27
N SER A 40 -12.55 6.91 5.53
CA SER A 40 -12.46 5.50 5.95
C SER A 40 -11.00 5.06 6.15
N TYR A 41 -10.09 5.47 5.27
CA TYR A 41 -8.67 5.15 5.41
C TYR A 41 -8.01 5.86 6.58
N GLN A 42 -8.35 7.12 6.85
CA GLN A 42 -7.86 7.83 8.04
C GLN A 42 -8.37 7.17 9.33
N ALA A 43 -9.65 6.81 9.38
CA ALA A 43 -10.22 6.10 10.53
C ALA A 43 -9.52 4.75 10.76
N LEU A 44 -9.25 4.00 9.68
CA LEU A 44 -8.48 2.76 9.77
C LEU A 44 -7.07 3.00 10.32
N ILE A 45 -6.31 3.94 9.75
CA ILE A 45 -4.95 4.30 10.21
C ILE A 45 -4.94 4.63 11.70
N SER A 46 -5.92 5.41 12.18
CA SER A 46 -6.08 5.73 13.60
C SER A 46 -6.41 4.50 14.43
N ALA A 47 -7.28 3.61 13.95
CA ALA A 47 -7.68 2.40 14.66
C ALA A 47 -6.54 1.38 14.81
N VAL A 48 -5.68 1.22 13.80
CA VAL A 48 -4.50 0.32 13.89
C VAL A 48 -3.37 0.92 14.72
N GLY A 49 -3.47 2.20 15.09
CA GLY A 49 -2.49 2.86 15.95
C GLY A 49 -1.12 3.02 15.30
N ILE A 50 -1.06 3.41 14.03
CA ILE A 50 0.19 3.72 13.31
C ILE A 50 0.95 4.84 14.05
N ARG A 51 2.26 4.67 14.22
CA ARG A 51 3.15 5.60 14.94
C ARG A 51 4.37 5.98 14.10
N ALA A 52 4.99 7.09 14.47
CA ALA A 52 6.23 7.56 13.86
C ALA A 52 7.36 6.52 13.99
N GLY A 53 8.17 6.38 12.94
CA GLY A 53 9.33 5.48 12.91
C GLY A 53 9.01 4.01 12.60
N GLN A 54 7.75 3.65 12.41
CA GLN A 54 7.37 2.28 12.10
C GLN A 54 7.74 1.86 10.67
N ARG A 55 7.91 0.54 10.48
CA ARG A 55 7.97 -0.09 9.16
C ARG A 55 6.65 -0.79 8.91
N VAL A 56 5.90 -0.34 7.91
CA VAL A 56 4.56 -0.81 7.58
C VAL A 56 4.61 -1.47 6.22
N LEU A 57 3.75 -2.46 5.98
CA LEU A 57 3.59 -3.11 4.68
C LEU A 57 2.12 -2.97 4.24
N ASP A 58 1.90 -2.31 3.10
CA ASP A 58 0.58 -2.21 2.46
C ASP A 58 0.42 -3.31 1.42
N VAL A 59 -0.31 -4.39 1.75
CA VAL A 59 -0.54 -5.52 0.84
C VAL A 59 -1.71 -5.23 -0.08
N GLY A 60 -1.49 -5.33 -1.40
CA GLY A 60 -2.51 -4.99 -2.38
C GLY A 60 -2.68 -3.49 -2.54
N SER A 61 -1.58 -2.75 -2.51
CA SER A 61 -1.53 -1.27 -2.42
C SER A 61 -2.19 -0.54 -3.60
N GLY A 62 -2.62 -1.24 -4.64
CA GLY A 62 -3.18 -0.66 -5.85
C GLY A 62 -2.22 0.34 -6.48
N THR A 63 -2.64 1.60 -6.56
CA THR A 63 -1.82 2.72 -7.06
C THR A 63 -0.98 3.41 -5.99
N GLY A 64 -1.02 2.94 -4.74
CA GLY A 64 -0.25 3.45 -3.61
C GLY A 64 -0.91 4.63 -2.87
N TYR A 65 -2.18 4.93 -3.13
CA TYR A 65 -2.88 6.01 -2.43
C TYR A 65 -2.93 5.79 -0.90
N PHE A 66 -3.24 4.56 -0.46
CA PHE A 66 -3.32 4.25 0.97
C PHE A 66 -1.94 4.28 1.63
N ALA A 67 -0.92 3.67 1.02
CA ALA A 67 0.48 3.80 1.43
C ALA A 67 0.92 5.27 1.62
N ARG A 68 0.52 6.19 0.72
CA ARG A 68 0.80 7.64 0.89
C ARG A 68 0.11 8.27 2.09
N LEU A 69 -1.09 7.80 2.48
CA LEU A 69 -1.76 8.26 3.69
C LEU A 69 -1.08 7.72 4.95
N ILE A 70 -0.62 6.46 4.94
CA ILE A 70 0.15 5.85 6.05
C ILE A 70 1.50 6.54 6.24
N ALA A 71 2.15 6.96 5.15
CA ALA A 71 3.45 7.63 5.22
C ALA A 71 3.43 8.93 6.04
N GLN A 72 2.27 9.60 6.15
CA GLN A 72 2.11 10.84 6.93
C GLN A 72 2.37 10.62 8.44
N PRO A 73 1.65 9.73 9.15
CA PRO A 73 1.93 9.45 10.56
C PRO A 73 3.21 8.63 10.81
N VAL A 74 3.67 7.82 9.85
CA VAL A 74 4.95 7.09 9.96
C VAL A 74 6.14 8.04 9.96
N GLY A 75 6.07 9.11 9.17
CA GLY A 75 7.08 10.16 9.11
C GLY A 75 8.44 9.72 8.55
N PRO A 76 9.43 10.62 8.49
CA PRO A 76 10.71 10.40 7.80
C PRO A 76 11.62 9.36 8.47
N GLY A 77 11.37 9.00 9.72
CA GLY A 77 12.13 7.98 10.45
C GLY A 77 11.64 6.54 10.20
N GLY A 78 10.54 6.37 9.47
CA GLY A 78 9.95 5.05 9.20
C GLY A 78 9.93 4.69 7.72
N LEU A 79 9.21 3.63 7.38
CA LEU A 79 9.07 3.11 6.02
C LEU A 79 7.67 2.52 5.83
N VAL A 80 7.11 2.68 4.63
CA VAL A 80 5.86 2.06 4.19
C VAL A 80 6.11 1.32 2.89
#